data_AF-A0A6B3GKG0-F1
#
_entry.id   AF-A0A6B3GKG0-F1
#
_cell.length_a   1.000
_cell.length_b   1.000
_cell.length_c   1.000
_cell.angle_alpha   90.00
_cell.angle_beta   90.00
_cell.angle_gamma   90.00
#
_symmetry.space_group_name_H-M   'P 1'
#
loop_
_entity.id
_entity.type
_entity.pdbx_description
1 polymer ?
#
loop_
_entity_poly.entity_id
_entity_poly.type
_entity_poly.pdbx_seq_one_letter_code
_entity_poly.pdbx_strand_id
1 'polypeptide(L)'
;VSVFNRKMQLAHPTYQLLDASDADEATEAVDAFAGRLLPIYPACKQLDSWRIAKAVDAVLPSARDAVDPLPAALREGRGFTPLPEALLKVHRPQTKADIEDAKARLKWDEAFVLQVAL
;
A
#
# COMPACT_ATOMS: atom_id res chain seq x y z
N VAL A 1 13.03 21.36 2.42
CA VAL A 1 14.04 22.04 1.57
C VAL A 1 14.47 23.31 2.30
N SER A 2 15.76 23.60 2.37
CA SER A 2 16.31 24.82 2.99
C SER A 2 17.17 25.59 1.98
N VAL A 3 17.46 26.86 2.25
CA VAL A 3 18.35 27.68 1.41
C VAL A 3 19.51 28.19 2.25
N PHE A 4 20.74 27.93 1.82
CA PHE A 4 21.96 28.44 2.42
C PHE A 4 22.88 28.97 1.33
N ASN A 5 23.47 30.16 1.50
CA ASN A 5 24.30 30.83 0.49
C ASN A 5 23.63 30.91 -0.90
N ARG A 6 22.33 31.24 -0.96
CA ARG A 6 21.53 31.26 -2.20
C ARG A 6 21.46 29.93 -2.97
N LYS A 7 21.80 28.80 -2.33
CA LYS A 7 21.66 27.45 -2.90
C LYS A 7 20.59 26.67 -2.16
N MET A 8 19.68 26.04 -2.90
CA MET A 8 18.71 25.10 -2.34
C MET A 8 19.42 23.84 -1.86
N GLN A 9 19.05 23.37 -0.67
CA GLN A 9 19.61 22.19 -0.03
C GLN A 9 18.48 21.30 0.52
N LEU A 10 18.72 20.00 0.51
CA LEU A 10 17.87 19.03 1.20
C LEU A 10 18.25 19.06 2.69
N ALA A 11 17.36 19.58 3.53
CA ALA A 11 17.65 19.77 4.96
C ALA A 11 17.63 18.45 5.75
N HIS A 12 16.67 17.57 5.46
CA HIS A 12 16.48 16.27 6.11
C HIS A 12 15.94 15.25 5.10
N PRO A 13 16.71 14.85 4.09
CA PRO A 13 16.26 13.83 3.16
C PRO A 13 16.25 12.47 3.85
N THR A 14 15.11 11.80 3.82
CA THR A 14 15.07 10.34 4.02
C THR A 14 15.40 9.71 2.67
N TYR A 15 16.37 8.80 2.65
CA TYR A 15 16.76 8.07 1.45
C TYR A 15 16.66 6.57 1.71
N GLN A 16 16.36 5.81 0.66
CA GLN A 16 16.41 4.36 0.64
C GLN A 16 17.38 3.96 -0.45
N LEU A 17 18.35 3.12 -0.11
CA LEU A 17 19.21 2.49 -1.11
C LEU A 17 18.41 1.37 -1.77
N LEU A 18 18.40 1.36 -3.09
CA LEU A 18 17.91 0.23 -3.87
C LEU A 18 19.04 -0.78 -3.93
N ASP A 19 18.80 -1.97 -3.41
CA ASP A 19 19.77 -3.06 -3.43
C ASP A 19 19.73 -3.69 -4.83
N ALA A 20 20.73 -3.40 -5.63
CA ALA A 20 20.85 -3.89 -7.01
C ALA A 20 22.29 -4.37 -7.21
N SER A 21 22.44 -5.62 -7.62
CA SER A 21 23.76 -6.21 -7.84
C SER A 21 24.36 -5.78 -9.18
N ASP A 22 23.50 -5.58 -10.19
CA ASP A 22 23.88 -5.18 -11.55
C ASP A 22 22.98 -4.04 -12.09
N ALA A 23 23.40 -3.43 -13.21
CA ALA A 23 22.72 -2.27 -13.80
C ALA A 23 21.27 -2.54 -14.26
N ASP A 24 20.99 -3.77 -14.70
CA ASP A 24 19.65 -4.17 -15.13
C ASP A 24 18.69 -4.28 -13.93
N GLU A 25 19.13 -4.91 -12.83
CA GLU A 25 18.36 -4.97 -11.56
C GLU A 25 18.11 -3.57 -10.99
N ALA A 26 19.09 -2.67 -11.11
CA ALA A 26 18.94 -1.28 -10.67
C ALA A 26 17.85 -0.56 -11.46
N THR A 27 17.77 -0.81 -12.77
CA THR A 27 16.76 -0.21 -13.65
C THR A 27 15.37 -0.73 -13.31
N GLU A 28 15.20 -2.04 -13.10
CA GLU A 28 13.93 -2.62 -12.70
C GLU A 28 13.46 -2.12 -11.32
N ALA A 29 14.37 -2.01 -10.34
CA ALA A 29 14.07 -1.49 -9.02
C ALA A 29 13.64 -0.01 -9.06
N VAL A 30 14.28 0.79 -9.91
CA VAL A 30 13.91 2.19 -10.14
C VAL A 30 12.54 2.29 -10.80
N ASP A 31 12.27 1.52 -11.85
CA ASP A 31 10.98 1.53 -12.54
C ASP A 31 9.84 1.08 -11.63
N ALA A 32 10.08 0.06 -10.80
CA ALA A 32 9.14 -0.39 -9.79
C ALA A 32 8.84 0.70 -8.74
N PHE A 33 9.80 1.58 -8.44
CA PHE A 33 9.66 2.65 -7.47
C PHE A 33 9.08 3.94 -8.05
N ALA A 34 9.56 4.37 -9.23
CA ALA A 34 9.29 5.70 -9.81
C ALA A 34 7.85 5.86 -10.35
N GLY A 35 7.19 4.75 -10.72
CA GLY A 35 5.85 4.78 -11.32
C GLY A 35 4.70 4.48 -10.37
N ARG A 36 4.95 4.20 -9.09
CA ARG A 36 3.92 3.69 -8.17
C ARG A 36 3.49 4.70 -7.13
N LEU A 37 2.21 4.64 -6.75
CA LEU A 37 1.70 5.38 -5.61
C LEU A 37 2.29 4.77 -4.32
N LEU A 38 3.02 5.59 -3.56
CA LEU A 38 3.65 5.15 -2.32
C LEU A 38 2.67 5.26 -1.14
N PRO A 39 2.40 4.16 -0.40
CA PRO A 39 1.57 4.21 0.79
C PRO A 39 2.29 4.98 1.91
N ILE A 40 1.55 5.88 2.56
CA ILE A 40 2.00 6.59 3.76
C ILE A 40 1.28 5.99 4.95
N TYR A 41 2.04 5.32 5.82
CA TYR A 41 1.54 4.75 7.06
C TYR A 41 1.66 5.78 8.19
N PRO A 42 0.71 5.82 9.14
CA PRO A 42 0.85 6.63 10.34
C PRO A 42 2.14 6.25 11.09
N ALA A 43 3.15 7.11 10.98
CA ALA A 43 4.45 6.88 11.57
C ALA A 43 4.42 7.26 13.06
N CYS A 44 4.61 6.27 13.94
CA CYS A 44 4.91 6.55 15.35
C CYS A 44 6.34 7.10 15.45
N LYS A 45 6.64 7.89 16.49
CA LYS A 45 7.90 8.64 16.70
C LYS A 45 9.23 7.86 16.53
N GLN A 46 9.17 6.52 16.47
CA GLN A 46 10.30 5.60 16.38
C GLN A 46 10.30 4.73 15.10
N LEU A 47 9.24 4.79 14.29
CA LEU A 47 9.06 3.90 13.14
C LEU A 47 8.61 4.68 11.91
N ASP A 48 9.52 4.84 10.98
CA ASP A 48 9.25 5.51 9.71
C ASP A 48 8.29 4.68 8.82
N SER A 49 7.51 5.37 7.98
CA SER A 49 6.55 4.75 7.05
C SER A 49 7.20 3.69 6.15
N TRP A 50 8.45 3.87 5.71
CA TRP A 50 9.16 2.90 4.86
C TRP A 50 9.48 1.59 5.60
N ARG A 51 9.73 1.64 6.92
CA ARG A 51 9.91 0.43 7.73
C ARG A 51 8.60 -0.34 7.86
N ILE A 52 7.48 0.37 8.03
CA ILE A 52 6.14 -0.22 8.01
C ILE A 52 5.87 -0.83 6.63
N ALA A 53 6.20 -0.13 5.55
CA ALA A 53 6.03 -0.63 4.19
C ALA A 53 6.76 -1.96 3.99
N LYS A 54 8.02 -2.06 4.44
CA LYS A 54 8.81 -3.31 4.38
C LYS A 54 8.20 -4.45 5.20
N ALA A 55 7.68 -4.15 6.39
CA ALA A 55 6.98 -5.15 7.19
C ALA A 55 5.69 -5.63 6.49
N VAL A 56 4.95 -4.71 5.88
CA VAL A 56 3.78 -5.03 5.06
C VAL A 56 4.18 -5.89 3.86
N ASP A 57 5.26 -5.58 3.14
CA ASP A 57 5.73 -6.40 2.00
C ASP A 57 6.02 -7.85 2.41
N ALA A 58 6.57 -8.06 3.61
CA ALA A 58 6.87 -9.41 4.10
C ALA A 58 5.62 -10.26 4.33
N VAL A 59 4.48 -9.64 4.65
CA VAL A 59 3.23 -10.35 4.99
C VAL A 59 2.17 -10.26 3.91
N LEU A 60 2.20 -9.24 3.05
CA LEU A 60 1.17 -9.02 2.02
C LEU A 60 0.96 -10.21 1.09
N PRO A 61 1.99 -11.01 0.71
CA PRO A 61 1.77 -12.23 -0.07
C PRO A 61 0.84 -13.26 0.58
N SER A 62 0.75 -13.31 1.92
CA SER A 62 -0.16 -14.23 2.61
C SER A 62 -1.62 -13.75 2.58
N ALA A 63 -1.88 -12.49 2.22
CA ALA A 63 -3.24 -11.97 2.05
C ALA A 63 -4.03 -12.68 0.94
N ARG A 64 -3.34 -13.40 0.04
CA ARG A 64 -3.97 -14.29 -0.96
C ARG A 64 -4.84 -15.38 -0.35
N ASP A 65 -4.51 -15.79 0.87
CA ASP A 65 -5.19 -16.86 1.61
C ASP A 65 -6.29 -16.30 2.53
N ALA A 66 -6.59 -15.00 2.45
CA ALA A 66 -7.62 -14.36 3.26
C ALA A 66 -9.02 -14.87 2.92
N VAL A 67 -9.74 -15.32 3.94
CA VAL A 67 -11.13 -15.75 3.82
C VAL A 67 -12.03 -14.52 3.73
N ASP A 68 -12.79 -14.42 2.64
CA ASP A 68 -13.72 -13.30 2.44
C ASP A 68 -14.95 -13.44 3.36
N PRO A 69 -15.21 -12.48 4.27
CA PRO A 69 -16.36 -12.54 5.16
C PRO A 69 -17.68 -12.22 4.42
N LEU A 70 -17.61 -11.54 3.26
CA LEU A 70 -18.80 -11.24 2.48
C LEU A 70 -19.21 -12.46 1.64
N PRO A 71 -20.47 -12.93 1.76
CA PRO A 71 -21.01 -13.94 0.86
C PRO A 71 -20.84 -13.56 -0.61
N ALA A 72 -20.50 -14.53 -1.46
CA ALA A 72 -20.23 -14.31 -2.88
C ALA A 72 -21.36 -13.52 -3.59
N ALA A 73 -22.62 -13.85 -3.30
CA ALA A 73 -23.78 -13.15 -3.85
C ALA A 73 -23.82 -11.64 -3.53
N LEU A 74 -23.41 -11.24 -2.32
CA LEU A 74 -23.36 -9.83 -1.93
C LEU A 74 -22.18 -9.09 -2.56
N ARG A 75 -21.02 -9.75 -2.62
CA ARG A 75 -19.82 -9.22 -3.28
C ARG A 75 -20.09 -8.99 -4.77
N GLU A 76 -20.60 -10.00 -5.46
CA GLU A 76 -20.86 -9.96 -6.91
C GLU A 76 -22.01 -9.02 -7.26
N GLY A 77 -23.10 -9.04 -6.50
CA GLY A 77 -24.25 -8.17 -6.73
C GLY A 77 -23.95 -6.68 -6.58
N ARG A 78 -22.84 -6.32 -5.92
CA ARG A 78 -22.36 -4.93 -5.78
C ARG A 78 -21.10 -4.63 -6.61
N GLY A 79 -20.60 -5.61 -7.37
CA GLY A 79 -19.41 -5.45 -8.19
C GLY A 79 -18.13 -5.22 -7.39
N PHE A 80 -18.05 -5.71 -6.15
CA PHE A 80 -16.86 -5.49 -5.34
C PHE A 80 -15.72 -6.45 -5.69
N THR A 81 -14.51 -5.91 -5.67
CA THR A 81 -13.25 -6.64 -5.76
C THR A 81 -13.13 -7.71 -4.64
N PRO A 82 -12.55 -8.89 -4.90
CA PRO A 82 -12.27 -9.88 -3.86
C PRO A 82 -11.38 -9.34 -2.73
N LEU A 83 -11.56 -9.85 -1.50
CA LEU A 83 -10.79 -9.39 -0.34
C LEU A 83 -9.26 -9.36 -0.56
N PRO A 84 -8.61 -10.43 -1.08
CA PRO A 84 -7.16 -10.41 -1.28
C PRO A 84 -6.68 -9.28 -2.20
N GLU A 85 -7.44 -9.00 -3.25
CA GLU A 85 -7.12 -7.94 -4.20
C GLU A 85 -7.36 -6.55 -3.58
N ALA A 86 -8.40 -6.38 -2.76
CA ALA A 86 -8.62 -5.13 -2.03
C ALA A 86 -7.49 -4.85 -1.01
N LEU A 87 -7.02 -5.87 -0.29
CA LEU A 87 -5.86 -5.77 0.60
C LEU A 87 -4.58 -5.43 -0.17
N LEU A 88 -4.37 -6.04 -1.34
CA LEU A 88 -3.25 -5.67 -2.20
C LEU A 88 -3.36 -4.20 -2.66
N LYS A 89 -4.53 -3.79 -3.16
CA LYS A 89 -4.76 -2.44 -3.72
C LYS A 89 -4.64 -1.33 -2.69
N VAL A 90 -5.07 -1.54 -1.44
CA VAL A 90 -4.92 -0.51 -0.40
C VAL A 90 -3.45 -0.30 -0.01
N HIS A 91 -2.61 -1.33 -0.14
CA HIS A 91 -1.20 -1.28 0.22
C HIS A 91 -0.26 -1.00 -0.97
N ARG A 92 -0.57 -1.49 -2.17
CA ARG A 92 0.24 -1.38 -3.40
C ARG A 92 -0.62 -0.92 -4.58
N PRO A 93 -1.29 0.25 -4.49
CA PRO A 93 -2.11 0.76 -5.58
C PRO A 93 -1.25 1.13 -6.79
N GLN A 94 -1.74 0.82 -7.98
CA GLN A 94 -1.15 1.30 -9.23
C GLN A 94 -1.80 2.63 -9.64
N THR A 95 -3.07 2.81 -9.31
CA THR A 95 -3.88 3.97 -9.67
C THR A 95 -4.64 4.51 -8.45
N LYS A 96 -5.17 5.73 -8.58
CA LYS A 96 -6.08 6.26 -7.55
C LYS A 96 -7.40 5.49 -7.49
N ALA A 97 -7.85 4.92 -8.61
CA ALA A 97 -9.06 4.10 -8.66
C ALA A 97 -8.91 2.85 -7.79
N ASP A 98 -7.73 2.22 -7.79
CA ASP A 98 -7.45 1.07 -6.91
C ASP A 98 -7.68 1.39 -5.43
N ILE A 99 -7.30 2.59 -5.01
CA ILE A 99 -7.45 3.05 -3.62
C ILE A 99 -8.93 3.19 -3.28
N GLU A 100 -9.72 3.80 -4.16
CA GLU A 100 -11.15 4.03 -3.94
C GLU A 100 -11.91 2.70 -3.93
N ASP A 101 -11.62 1.80 -4.88
CA ASP A 101 -12.23 0.47 -4.96
C ASP A 101 -11.91 -0.37 -3.70
N ALA A 102 -10.64 -0.37 -3.27
CA ALA A 102 -10.22 -1.08 -2.07
C ALA A 102 -10.91 -0.53 -0.82
N LYS A 103 -10.97 0.80 -0.64
CA LYS A 103 -11.65 1.42 0.49
C LYS A 103 -13.14 1.13 0.50
N ALA A 104 -13.80 1.22 -0.67
CA ALA A 104 -15.22 0.91 -0.81
C ALA A 104 -15.48 -0.54 -0.38
N ARG A 105 -14.67 -1.49 -0.87
CA ARG A 105 -14.76 -2.90 -0.51
C ARG A 105 -14.50 -3.16 0.98
N LEU A 106 -13.43 -2.60 1.56
CA LEU A 106 -13.04 -2.88 2.96
C LEU A 106 -14.02 -2.27 3.97
N LYS A 107 -14.65 -1.14 3.64
CA LYS A 107 -15.72 -0.56 4.47
C LYS A 107 -16.90 -1.53 4.67
N TRP A 108 -17.18 -2.36 3.66
CA TRP A 108 -18.23 -3.36 3.75
C TRP A 108 -17.87 -4.55 4.62
N ASP A 109 -16.59 -4.88 4.79
CA ASP A 109 -16.20 -5.92 5.76
C ASP A 109 -16.53 -5.49 7.18
N GLU A 110 -16.11 -4.28 7.55
CA GLU A 110 -16.42 -3.73 8.88
C GLU A 110 -17.93 -3.66 9.10
N ALA A 111 -18.67 -3.10 8.14
CA ALA A 111 -20.12 -2.97 8.26
C ALA A 111 -20.81 -4.33 8.36
N PHE A 112 -20.47 -5.29 7.50
CA PHE A 112 -21.12 -6.60 7.49
C PHE A 112 -20.82 -7.38 8.78
N VAL A 113 -19.56 -7.42 9.20
CA VAL A 113 -19.16 -8.10 10.44
C VAL A 113 -19.86 -7.47 11.64
N LEU A 114 -19.88 -6.13 11.74
CA LEU A 114 -20.57 -5.45 12.83
C LEU A 114 -22.08 -5.68 12.82
N GLN A 115 -22.73 -5.76 11.66
CA GLN A 115 -24.19 -5.93 11.59
C GLN A 115 -24.65 -7.38 11.78
N VAL A 116 -23.79 -8.38 11.55
CA VAL A 116 -24.14 -9.80 11.71
C VAL A 116 -23.74 -10.32 13.09
N ALA A 117 -22.70 -9.75 13.71
CA ALA A 117 -22.22 -10.18 15.02
C ALA A 117 -22.89 -9.49 16.22
N LEU A 118 -23.51 -8.31 16.03
CA LEU A 118 -24.23 -7.53 17.05
C LEU A 118 -25.72 -7.53 16.78
#